data_AF-A0A9C7WFP2-F1
#
_entry.id   AF-A0A9C7WFP2-F1
#
_cell.length_a   1.000
_cell.length_b   1.000
_cell.length_c   1.000
_cell.angle_alpha   90.00
_cell.angle_beta   90.00
_cell.angle_gamma   90.00
#
_symmetry.space_group_name_H-M   'P 1'
#
loop_
_entity.id
_entity.type
_entity.pdbx_description
1 polymer ?
#
loop_
_entity_poly.entity_id
_entity_poly.type
_entity_poly.pdbx_seq_one_letter_code
_entity_poly.pdbx_strand_id
1 'polypeptide(L)'
;MRSKDISPILEGWDFQPDRISVRKIVGLDGKPKIQLRLDMGLLQMEVEGRPDGKRPYGYESLLEYYLSLLEEHRESKGSDEDFVLTHDDCMALMREAVQYYYRYLSLFHLQDFEGVLRDTERNLKVFDLVKRYAEDERDKWAFEQYRPYVLMMRARAKGALKLAQEDYDGALEEVEEAIEQIKSFFKEHGRE
;
A
#
# COMPACT_ATOMS: atom_id res chain seq x y z
N MET A 1 -29.98 18.07 6.77
CA MET A 1 -28.67 17.46 6.45
C MET A 1 -27.61 18.53 6.68
N ARG A 2 -26.51 18.26 7.40
CA ARG A 2 -25.36 19.17 7.38
C ARG A 2 -24.86 19.28 5.93
N SER A 3 -24.41 20.47 5.53
CA SER A 3 -23.87 20.69 4.19
C SER A 3 -22.76 19.67 3.90
N LYS A 4 -22.75 19.12 2.67
CA LYS A 4 -21.65 18.28 2.16
C LYS A 4 -20.56 19.13 1.47
N ASP A 5 -20.66 20.45 1.58
CA ASP A 5 -19.66 21.37 1.10
C ASP A 5 -18.36 21.17 1.89
N ILE A 6 -17.31 20.80 1.16
CA ILE A 6 -15.97 20.55 1.71
C ILE A 6 -15.14 21.83 1.84
N SER A 7 -15.61 22.96 1.29
CA SER A 7 -14.88 24.24 1.34
C SER A 7 -14.40 24.60 2.75
N PRO A 8 -15.22 24.46 3.82
CA PRO A 8 -14.77 24.78 5.18
C PRO A 8 -13.64 23.88 5.71
N ILE A 9 -13.48 22.67 5.18
CA ILE A 9 -12.43 21.72 5.59
C ILE A 9 -11.12 21.99 4.81
N LEU A 10 -11.25 22.54 3.60
CA LEU A 10 -10.14 22.87 2.71
C LEU A 10 -9.60 24.29 2.91
N GLU A 11 -10.41 25.19 3.47
CA GLU A 11 -10.04 26.58 3.73
C GLU A 11 -8.77 26.66 4.61
N GLY A 12 -7.78 27.44 4.17
CA GLY A 12 -6.48 27.55 4.82
C GLY A 12 -5.55 26.35 4.63
N TRP A 13 -5.92 25.36 3.82
CA TRP A 13 -5.08 24.23 3.44
C TRP A 13 -4.99 24.10 1.92
N ASP A 14 -4.24 25.00 1.30
CA ASP A 14 -4.11 25.09 -0.15
C ASP A 14 -3.43 23.86 -0.76
N PHE A 15 -3.89 23.48 -1.96
CA PHE A 15 -3.22 22.45 -2.74
C PHE A 15 -1.91 22.97 -3.33
N GLN A 16 -0.89 22.12 -3.33
CA GLN A 16 0.45 22.49 -3.78
C GLN A 16 0.93 21.43 -4.77
N PRO A 17 0.94 21.73 -6.08
CA PRO A 17 1.23 20.75 -7.13
C PRO A 17 2.61 20.08 -7.00
N ASP A 18 3.55 20.77 -6.37
CA ASP A 18 4.96 20.44 -6.23
C ASP A 18 5.32 19.74 -4.92
N ARG A 19 4.37 19.60 -3.98
CA ARG A 19 4.62 18.92 -2.70
C ARG A 19 3.42 18.13 -2.18
N ILE A 20 3.71 17.01 -1.54
CA ILE A 20 2.70 16.23 -0.83
C ILE A 20 2.28 16.98 0.44
N SER A 21 1.03 17.44 0.46
CA SER A 21 0.42 18.11 1.61
C SER A 21 -0.39 17.11 2.43
N VAL A 22 0.10 16.76 3.62
CA VAL A 22 -0.49 15.75 4.50
C VAL A 22 -0.56 16.24 5.95
N ARG A 23 -1.57 15.77 6.70
CA ARG A 23 -1.71 16.06 8.13
C ARG A 23 -2.37 14.90 8.89
N LYS A 24 -2.10 14.81 10.20
CA LYS A 24 -2.88 13.99 11.14
C LYS A 24 -3.97 14.85 11.78
N ILE A 25 -5.18 14.30 11.92
CA ILE A 25 -6.31 14.94 12.61
C ILE A 25 -6.99 13.94 13.56
N VAL A 26 -7.79 14.43 14.50
CA VAL A 26 -8.66 13.57 15.32
C VAL A 26 -10.02 13.46 14.64
N GLY A 27 -10.44 12.24 14.33
CA GLY A 27 -11.72 11.94 13.70
C GLY A 27 -12.90 12.15 14.64
N LEU A 28 -14.11 12.10 14.08
CA LEU A 28 -15.35 12.20 14.88
C LEU A 28 -15.54 11.02 15.86
N ASP A 29 -14.83 9.92 15.62
CA ASP A 29 -14.74 8.75 16.50
C ASP A 29 -13.66 8.88 17.58
N GLY A 30 -13.00 10.04 17.69
CA GLY A 30 -11.93 10.29 18.64
C GLY A 30 -10.59 9.64 18.28
N LYS A 31 -10.50 8.96 17.13
CA LYS A 31 -9.28 8.25 16.70
C LYS A 31 -8.47 9.10 15.72
N PRO A 32 -7.14 8.93 15.65
CA PRO A 32 -6.33 9.64 14.68
C PRO A 32 -6.68 9.20 13.25
N LYS A 33 -6.68 10.16 12.32
CA LYS A 33 -6.86 9.97 10.87
C LYS A 33 -5.74 10.68 10.11
N ILE A 34 -5.46 10.23 8.91
CA ILE A 34 -4.54 10.90 7.98
C ILE A 34 -5.38 11.60 6.92
N GLN A 35 -5.05 12.85 6.62
CA GLN A 35 -5.59 13.56 5.47
C GLN A 35 -4.49 13.88 4.47
N LEU A 36 -4.75 13.59 3.20
CA LEU A 36 -3.91 13.94 2.05
C LEU A 36 -4.65 14.96 1.19
N ARG A 37 -4.03 16.11 0.91
CA ARG A 37 -4.61 17.15 0.05
C ARG A 37 -4.47 16.74 -1.42
N LEU A 38 -5.57 16.83 -2.14
CA LEU A 38 -5.65 16.76 -3.60
C LEU A 38 -5.99 18.15 -4.14
N ASP A 39 -5.96 18.34 -5.46
CA ASP A 39 -6.31 19.62 -6.10
C ASP A 39 -7.69 20.15 -5.64
N MET A 40 -8.75 19.47 -6.06
CA MET A 40 -10.13 19.85 -5.72
C MET A 40 -10.70 19.13 -4.49
N GLY A 41 -9.86 18.47 -3.69
CA GLY A 41 -10.37 17.66 -2.58
C GLY A 41 -9.32 17.18 -1.58
N LEU A 42 -9.67 16.16 -0.82
CA LEU A 42 -8.76 15.45 0.06
C LEU A 42 -9.13 13.97 0.10
N LEU A 43 -8.16 13.15 0.49
CA LEU A 43 -8.41 11.81 1.03
C LEU A 43 -8.35 11.90 2.55
N GLN A 44 -9.26 11.20 3.23
CA GLN A 44 -9.16 10.94 4.66
C GLN A 44 -9.09 9.42 4.86
N MET A 45 -8.09 8.97 5.61
CA MET A 45 -7.77 7.56 5.77
C MET A 45 -7.61 7.19 7.25
N GLU A 46 -7.97 5.96 7.57
CA GLU A 46 -7.61 5.32 8.84
C GLU A 46 -6.09 5.15 8.95
N VAL A 47 -5.55 5.39 10.14
CA VAL A 47 -4.11 5.20 10.42
C VAL A 47 -3.73 3.71 10.40
N GLU A 48 -4.65 2.84 10.82
CA GLU A 48 -4.48 1.40 10.94
C GLU A 48 -5.62 0.64 10.23
N GLY A 49 -5.43 -0.66 9.99
CA GLY A 49 -6.38 -1.47 9.22
C GLY A 49 -6.48 -1.02 7.76
N ARG A 50 -7.65 -1.20 7.14
CA ARG A 50 -7.91 -0.75 5.76
C ARG A 50 -8.10 0.77 5.70
N PRO A 51 -7.45 1.51 4.76
CA PRO A 51 -7.47 2.97 4.75
C PRO A 51 -8.85 3.63 4.68
N ASP A 52 -9.83 3.04 3.99
CA ASP A 52 -11.21 3.56 3.93
C ASP A 52 -12.09 3.13 5.14
N GLY A 53 -11.53 2.40 6.11
CA GLY A 53 -12.20 1.92 7.31
C GLY A 53 -13.25 0.82 7.08
N LYS A 54 -13.40 0.32 5.85
CA LYS A 54 -14.34 -0.76 5.55
C LYS A 54 -13.78 -2.12 5.94
N ARG A 55 -14.68 -3.11 6.07
CA ARG A 55 -14.35 -4.51 6.31
C ARG A 55 -14.98 -5.40 5.22
N PRO A 56 -14.32 -5.57 4.06
CA PRO A 56 -14.89 -6.35 2.96
C PRO A 56 -15.11 -7.80 3.39
N TYR A 57 -16.32 -8.32 3.18
CA TYR A 57 -16.70 -9.69 3.57
C TYR A 57 -16.45 -10.01 5.06
N GLY A 58 -16.39 -8.99 5.93
CA GLY A 58 -16.07 -9.14 7.37
C GLY A 58 -14.58 -9.13 7.71
N TYR A 59 -13.70 -9.27 6.72
CA TYR A 59 -12.25 -9.25 6.88
C TYR A 59 -11.71 -7.82 6.98
N GLU A 60 -10.48 -7.68 7.48
CA GLU A 60 -9.83 -6.37 7.58
C GLU A 60 -9.59 -5.76 6.20
N SER A 61 -9.12 -6.56 5.23
CA SER A 61 -8.79 -6.12 3.88
C SER A 61 -9.18 -7.19 2.85
N LEU A 62 -9.18 -6.88 1.55
CA LEU A 62 -9.41 -7.90 0.53
C LEU A 62 -8.25 -8.90 0.49
N LEU A 63 -7.03 -8.48 0.81
CA LEU A 63 -5.89 -9.41 0.93
C LEU A 63 -6.21 -10.51 1.95
N GLU A 64 -6.67 -10.14 3.14
CA GLU A 64 -7.02 -11.11 4.19
C GLU A 64 -8.16 -12.04 3.75
N TYR A 65 -9.15 -11.51 3.04
CA TYR A 65 -10.24 -12.31 2.49
C TYR A 65 -9.77 -13.33 1.44
N TYR A 66 -8.95 -12.92 0.45
CA TYR A 66 -8.46 -13.87 -0.56
C TYR A 66 -7.44 -14.86 0.00
N LEU A 67 -6.66 -14.47 1.02
CA LEU A 67 -5.79 -15.42 1.73
C LEU A 67 -6.60 -16.47 2.48
N SER A 68 -7.72 -16.11 3.12
CA SER A 68 -8.58 -17.11 3.78
C SER A 68 -9.24 -18.04 2.76
N LEU A 69 -9.71 -17.52 1.61
CA LEU A 69 -10.25 -18.37 0.54
C LEU A 69 -9.20 -19.34 -0.01
N LEU A 70 -7.95 -18.89 -0.15
CA LEU A 70 -6.85 -19.74 -0.58
C LEU A 70 -6.56 -20.85 0.44
N GLU A 71 -6.61 -20.53 1.73
CA GLU A 71 -6.40 -21.51 2.81
C GLU A 71 -7.54 -22.55 2.83
N GLU A 72 -8.80 -22.12 2.77
CA GLU A 72 -9.98 -23.00 2.65
C GLU A 72 -9.90 -23.89 1.39
N HIS A 73 -9.40 -23.35 0.28
CA HIS A 73 -9.20 -24.11 -0.95
C HIS A 73 -8.15 -25.22 -0.76
N ARG A 74 -7.02 -24.90 -0.11
CA ARG A 74 -5.97 -25.87 0.20
C ARG A 74 -6.45 -26.96 1.15
N GLU A 75 -7.24 -26.61 2.16
CA GLU A 75 -7.80 -27.58 3.10
C GLU A 75 -8.80 -28.53 2.42
N SER A 76 -9.62 -28.01 1.51
CA SER A 76 -10.65 -28.80 0.82
C SER A 76 -10.11 -29.66 -0.33
N LYS A 77 -9.11 -29.18 -1.07
CA LYS A 77 -8.55 -29.88 -2.25
C LYS A 77 -7.17 -30.51 -2.03
N GLY A 78 -6.49 -30.20 -0.94
CA GLY A 78 -5.11 -30.63 -0.66
C GLY A 78 -4.04 -29.94 -1.51
N SER A 79 -4.40 -28.96 -2.35
CA SER A 79 -3.48 -28.19 -3.20
C SER A 79 -4.04 -26.80 -3.50
N ASP A 80 -3.24 -25.93 -4.11
CA ASP A 80 -3.66 -24.59 -4.60
C ASP A 80 -3.59 -24.45 -6.13
N GLU A 81 -3.41 -25.54 -6.87
CA GLU A 81 -3.19 -25.51 -8.32
C GLU A 81 -4.38 -24.95 -9.11
N ASP A 82 -5.60 -25.21 -8.64
CA ASP A 82 -6.85 -24.73 -9.26
C ASP A 82 -7.35 -23.41 -8.64
N PHE A 83 -6.62 -22.81 -7.71
CA PHE A 83 -7.02 -21.53 -7.12
C PHE A 83 -6.66 -20.41 -8.09
N VAL A 84 -7.67 -19.61 -8.46
CA VAL A 84 -7.52 -18.57 -9.47
C VAL A 84 -8.22 -17.29 -9.04
N LEU A 85 -7.56 -16.16 -9.28
CA LEU A 85 -8.12 -14.82 -9.19
C LEU A 85 -8.58 -14.37 -10.57
N THR A 86 -9.86 -14.02 -10.67
CA THR A 86 -10.44 -13.46 -11.88
C THR A 86 -9.97 -12.02 -12.09
N HIS A 87 -10.19 -11.49 -13.30
CA HIS A 87 -9.92 -10.08 -13.60
C HIS A 87 -10.60 -9.11 -12.61
N ASP A 88 -11.85 -9.39 -12.22
CA ASP A 88 -12.59 -8.54 -11.30
C ASP A 88 -12.01 -8.57 -9.87
N ASP A 89 -11.50 -9.73 -9.44
CA ASP A 89 -10.78 -9.88 -8.17
C ASP A 89 -9.48 -9.06 -8.18
N CYS A 90 -8.70 -9.16 -9.26
CA CYS A 90 -7.48 -8.38 -9.46
C CYS A 90 -7.79 -6.86 -9.46
N MET A 91 -8.85 -6.43 -10.14
CA MET A 91 -9.26 -5.03 -10.14
C MET A 91 -9.70 -4.54 -8.75
N ALA A 92 -10.35 -5.39 -7.95
CA ALA A 92 -10.72 -5.06 -6.58
C ALA A 92 -9.49 -4.92 -5.67
N LEU A 93 -8.54 -5.86 -5.77
CA LEU A 93 -7.26 -5.82 -5.07
C LEU A 93 -6.43 -4.59 -5.45
N MET A 94 -6.39 -4.22 -6.74
CA MET A 94 -5.68 -3.04 -7.22
C MET A 94 -6.26 -1.76 -6.63
N ARG A 95 -7.60 -1.60 -6.65
CA ARG A 95 -8.27 -0.44 -6.04
C ARG A 95 -7.92 -0.30 -4.56
N GLU A 96 -7.84 -1.40 -3.82
CA GLU A 96 -7.42 -1.37 -2.42
C GLU A 96 -5.92 -1.07 -2.27
N ALA A 97 -5.05 -1.67 -3.07
CA ALA A 97 -3.60 -1.42 -3.05
C ALA A 97 -3.27 0.07 -3.29
N VAL A 98 -4.04 0.75 -4.14
CA VAL A 98 -3.95 2.21 -4.35
C VAL A 98 -4.32 3.01 -3.08
N GLN A 99 -5.26 2.54 -2.27
CA GLN A 99 -5.55 3.20 -0.99
C GLN A 99 -4.35 3.10 -0.03
N TYR A 100 -3.74 1.92 0.07
CA TYR A 100 -2.53 1.73 0.87
C TYR A 100 -1.35 2.54 0.31
N TYR A 101 -1.26 2.72 -1.02
CA TYR A 101 -0.29 3.63 -1.64
C TYR A 101 -0.41 5.06 -1.13
N TYR A 102 -1.61 5.64 -1.19
CA TYR A 102 -1.81 6.99 -0.67
C TYR A 102 -1.49 7.09 0.82
N ARG A 103 -1.78 6.04 1.60
CA ARG A 103 -1.48 6.03 3.02
C ARG A 103 0.02 5.93 3.31
N TYR A 104 0.75 4.98 2.72
CA TYR A 104 2.19 4.87 2.98
C TYR A 104 2.97 6.06 2.43
N LEU A 105 2.53 6.66 1.32
CA LEU A 105 3.12 7.91 0.85
C LEU A 105 2.92 9.02 1.88
N SER A 106 1.71 9.14 2.42
CA SER A 106 1.40 10.14 3.45
C SER A 106 2.16 9.89 4.74
N LEU A 107 2.26 8.65 5.19
CA LEU A 107 3.02 8.23 6.37
C LEU A 107 4.50 8.55 6.22
N PHE A 108 5.08 8.33 5.03
CA PHE A 108 6.46 8.69 4.74
C PHE A 108 6.71 10.19 4.93
N HIS A 109 5.82 11.04 4.42
CA HIS A 109 5.89 12.50 4.61
C HIS A 109 5.66 12.93 6.06
N LEU A 110 4.92 12.13 6.85
CA LEU A 110 4.72 12.32 8.29
C LEU A 110 5.83 11.68 9.14
N GLN A 111 6.88 11.10 8.52
CA GLN A 111 7.98 10.36 9.16
C GLN A 111 7.53 9.18 10.03
N ASP A 112 6.35 8.62 9.73
CA ASP A 112 5.81 7.44 10.39
C ASP A 112 6.27 6.18 9.63
N PHE A 113 7.57 5.87 9.78
CA PHE A 113 8.23 4.86 8.96
C PHE A 113 7.77 3.43 9.26
N GLU A 114 7.36 3.12 10.49
CA GLU A 114 6.75 1.83 10.84
C GLU A 114 5.45 1.60 10.06
N GLY A 115 4.60 2.63 9.95
CA GLY A 115 3.40 2.58 9.12
C GLY A 115 3.71 2.40 7.63
N VAL A 116 4.79 3.01 7.12
CA VAL A 116 5.26 2.80 5.74
C VAL A 116 5.66 1.34 5.51
N LEU A 117 6.39 0.73 6.43
CA LEU A 117 6.78 -0.68 6.33
C LEU A 117 5.56 -1.59 6.28
N ARG A 118 4.63 -1.43 7.24
CA ARG A 118 3.40 -2.21 7.30
C ARG A 118 2.63 -2.18 5.97
N ASP A 119 2.42 -0.99 5.42
CA ASP A 119 1.61 -0.80 4.22
C ASP A 119 2.34 -1.24 2.93
N THR A 120 3.66 -1.03 2.84
CA THR A 120 4.45 -1.48 1.69
C THR A 120 4.59 -3.01 1.66
N GLU A 121 4.83 -3.65 2.80
CA GLU A 121 4.85 -5.11 2.93
C GLU A 121 3.51 -5.74 2.57
N ARG A 122 2.42 -5.14 3.06
CA ARG A 122 1.07 -5.56 2.69
C ARG A 122 0.86 -5.48 1.17
N ASN A 123 1.28 -4.40 0.52
CA ASN A 123 1.12 -4.28 -0.93
C ASN A 123 2.00 -5.28 -1.69
N LEU A 124 3.21 -5.56 -1.24
CA LEU A 124 4.05 -6.60 -1.83
C LEU A 124 3.39 -7.99 -1.71
N LYS A 125 2.73 -8.30 -0.58
CA LYS A 125 1.95 -9.54 -0.43
C LYS A 125 0.78 -9.63 -1.43
N VAL A 126 0.10 -8.51 -1.73
CA VAL A 126 -0.90 -8.48 -2.80
C VAL A 126 -0.26 -8.78 -4.15
N PHE A 127 0.91 -8.22 -4.42
CA PHE A 127 1.59 -8.43 -5.70
C PHE A 127 2.00 -9.90 -5.85
N ASP A 128 2.50 -10.52 -4.77
CA ASP A 128 2.83 -11.94 -4.74
C ASP A 128 1.60 -12.83 -4.95
N LEU A 129 0.47 -12.50 -4.31
CA LEU A 129 -0.79 -13.21 -4.48
C LEU A 129 -1.28 -13.15 -5.94
N VAL A 130 -1.34 -11.95 -6.52
CA VAL A 130 -1.80 -11.75 -7.91
C VAL A 130 -0.84 -12.40 -8.89
N LYS A 131 0.48 -12.23 -8.73
CA LYS A 131 1.49 -12.88 -9.58
C LYS A 131 1.30 -14.39 -9.64
N ARG A 132 0.97 -15.02 -8.50
CA ARG A 132 0.80 -16.47 -8.42
C ARG A 132 -0.54 -16.96 -8.97
N TYR A 133 -1.63 -16.28 -8.66
CA TYR A 133 -2.98 -16.83 -8.87
C TYR A 133 -3.85 -16.08 -9.89
N ALA A 134 -3.40 -14.95 -10.44
CA ALA A 134 -4.17 -14.30 -11.50
C ALA A 134 -4.21 -15.16 -12.77
N GLU A 135 -5.39 -15.20 -13.38
CA GLU A 135 -5.69 -15.97 -14.58
C GLU A 135 -5.00 -15.39 -15.83
N ASP A 136 -4.90 -14.06 -15.91
CA ASP A 136 -4.35 -13.31 -17.05
C ASP A 136 -2.99 -12.68 -16.72
N GLU A 137 -2.00 -12.87 -17.59
CA GLU A 137 -0.67 -12.24 -17.48
C GLU A 137 -0.72 -10.71 -17.48
N ARG A 138 -1.72 -10.09 -18.12
CA ARG A 138 -1.93 -8.63 -18.09
C ARG A 138 -2.26 -8.15 -16.69
N ASP A 139 -3.04 -8.92 -15.94
CA ASP A 139 -3.38 -8.59 -14.55
C ASP A 139 -2.16 -8.78 -13.65
N LYS A 140 -1.35 -9.83 -13.85
CA LYS A 140 -0.06 -9.97 -13.14
C LYS A 140 0.84 -8.77 -13.37
N TRP A 141 1.02 -8.39 -14.63
CA TRP A 141 1.87 -7.26 -15.00
C TRP A 141 1.36 -5.92 -14.47
N ALA A 142 0.03 -5.74 -14.40
CA ALA A 142 -0.59 -4.53 -13.87
C ALA A 142 -0.11 -4.20 -12.45
N PHE A 143 0.23 -5.22 -11.64
CA PHE A 143 0.82 -5.07 -10.30
C PHE A 143 2.34 -5.08 -10.33
N GLU A 144 2.96 -6.06 -11.00
CA GLU A 144 4.42 -6.26 -10.96
C GLU A 144 5.19 -5.03 -11.45
N GLN A 145 4.68 -4.27 -12.41
CA GLN A 145 5.31 -3.03 -12.88
C GLN A 145 5.57 -1.99 -11.78
N TYR A 146 4.82 -2.04 -10.66
CA TYR A 146 4.97 -1.14 -9.52
C TYR A 146 5.88 -1.70 -8.42
N ARG A 147 6.27 -2.99 -8.47
CA ARG A 147 7.10 -3.64 -7.44
C ARG A 147 8.39 -2.86 -7.16
N PRO A 148 9.16 -2.37 -8.16
CA PRO A 148 10.37 -1.60 -7.88
C PRO A 148 10.14 -0.36 -7.02
N TYR A 149 9.06 0.36 -7.27
CA TYR A 149 8.72 1.57 -6.51
C TYR A 149 8.34 1.24 -5.06
N VAL A 150 7.57 0.17 -4.84
CA VAL A 150 7.18 -0.25 -3.48
C VAL A 150 8.40 -0.74 -2.70
N LEU A 151 9.31 -1.50 -3.34
CA LEU A 151 10.59 -1.91 -2.75
C LEU A 151 11.45 -0.70 -2.35
N MET A 152 11.57 0.29 -3.22
CA MET A 152 12.28 1.54 -2.92
C MET A 152 11.67 2.25 -1.71
N MET A 153 10.34 2.40 -1.65
CA MET A 153 9.68 3.06 -0.50
C MET A 153 9.89 2.28 0.80
N ARG A 154 9.81 0.95 0.75
CA ARG A 154 10.10 0.08 1.90
C ARG A 154 11.54 0.28 2.40
N ALA A 155 12.52 0.26 1.49
CA ALA A 155 13.93 0.44 1.82
C ALA A 155 14.22 1.81 2.45
N ARG A 156 13.61 2.88 1.91
CA ARG A 156 13.73 4.23 2.50
C ARG A 156 13.19 4.29 3.93
N ALA A 157 12.08 3.61 4.22
CA ALA A 157 11.52 3.55 5.56
C ALA A 157 12.40 2.73 6.51
N LYS A 158 12.90 1.57 6.07
CA LYS A 158 13.84 0.76 6.86
C LYS A 158 15.13 1.51 7.17
N GLY A 159 15.74 2.12 6.14
CA GLY A 159 16.93 2.95 6.31
C GLY A 159 16.71 4.11 7.26
N ALA A 160 15.55 4.78 7.21
CA ALA A 160 15.23 5.87 8.13
C ALA A 160 15.09 5.39 9.60
N LEU A 161 14.51 4.21 9.83
CA LEU A 161 14.44 3.61 11.17
C LEU A 161 15.83 3.23 11.70
N LYS A 162 16.70 2.70 10.84
CA LYS A 162 18.10 2.36 11.16
C LYS A 162 18.91 3.62 11.51
N LEU A 163 18.77 4.67 10.71
CA LEU A 163 19.39 5.97 10.98
C LEU A 163 18.93 6.57 12.31
N ALA A 164 17.65 6.42 12.68
CA ALA A 164 17.14 6.88 13.98
C ALA A 164 17.75 6.13 15.18
N GLN A 165 18.34 4.95 14.93
CA GLN A 165 19.06 4.14 15.92
C GLN A 165 20.59 4.32 15.83
N GLU A 166 21.07 5.27 15.02
CA GLU A 166 22.49 5.48 14.71
C GLU A 166 23.18 4.25 14.06
N ASP A 167 22.38 3.31 13.51
CA ASP A 167 22.85 2.13 12.77
C ASP A 167 23.07 2.49 11.31
N TYR A 168 24.16 3.21 11.03
CA TYR A 168 24.49 3.70 9.69
C TYR A 168 24.83 2.56 8.71
N ASP A 169 25.56 1.54 9.18
CA ASP A 169 25.92 0.38 8.36
C ASP A 169 24.66 -0.41 8.00
N GLY A 170 23.77 -0.68 8.95
CA GLY A 170 22.49 -1.33 8.68
C GLY A 170 21.56 -0.49 7.79
N ALA A 171 21.63 0.85 7.86
CA ALA A 171 20.89 1.70 6.93
C ALA A 171 21.41 1.59 5.49
N LEU A 172 22.73 1.45 5.31
CA LEU A 172 23.35 1.25 4.00
C LEU A 172 22.99 -0.12 3.43
N GLU A 173 23.09 -1.19 4.24
CA GLU A 173 22.73 -2.56 3.85
C GLU A 173 21.29 -2.63 3.32
N GLU A 174 20.33 -2.01 3.99
CA GLU A 174 18.92 -2.00 3.57
C GLU A 174 18.69 -1.29 2.22
N VAL A 175 19.51 -0.28 1.90
CA VAL A 175 19.46 0.42 0.61
C VAL A 175 20.11 -0.42 -0.49
N GLU A 176 21.26 -1.03 -0.21
CA GLU A 176 21.99 -1.87 -1.16
C GLU A 176 21.17 -3.12 -1.54
N GLU A 177 20.58 -3.81 -0.56
CA GLU A 177 19.72 -4.97 -0.79
C GLU A 177 18.53 -4.60 -1.70
N ALA A 178 17.91 -3.44 -1.46
CA ALA A 178 16.79 -2.99 -2.27
C ALA A 178 17.22 -2.63 -3.71
N ILE A 179 18.40 -2.03 -3.90
CA ILE A 179 18.96 -1.76 -5.22
C ILE A 179 19.19 -3.07 -5.97
N GLU A 180 19.72 -4.10 -5.31
CA GLU A 180 19.92 -5.42 -5.91
C GLU A 180 18.59 -6.08 -6.31
N GLN A 181 17.59 -6.07 -5.43
CA GLN A 181 16.25 -6.58 -5.73
C GLN A 181 15.62 -5.88 -6.94
N ILE A 182 15.74 -4.56 -7.01
CA ILE A 182 15.21 -3.76 -8.13
C ILE A 182 15.98 -4.06 -9.42
N LYS A 183 17.31 -4.18 -9.38
CA LYS A 183 18.11 -4.57 -10.55
C LYS A 183 17.77 -5.98 -11.04
N SER A 184 17.59 -6.94 -10.14
CA SER A 184 17.16 -8.31 -10.50
C SER A 184 15.82 -8.28 -11.22
N PHE A 185 14.85 -7.53 -10.68
CA PHE A 185 13.54 -7.36 -11.29
C PHE A 185 13.65 -6.84 -12.73
N PHE A 186 14.43 -5.78 -12.98
CA PHE A 186 14.57 -5.23 -14.33
C PHE A 186 15.29 -6.16 -15.30
N LYS A 187 16.29 -6.91 -14.82
CA LYS A 187 17.00 -7.92 -15.61
C LYS A 187 16.08 -9.06 -16.03
N GLU A 188 15.26 -9.56 -15.11
CA GLU A 188 14.25 -10.60 -15.38
C GLU A 188 13.21 -10.17 -16.43
N HIS A 189 12.94 -8.87 -16.54
CA HIS A 189 11.96 -8.29 -17.47
C HIS A 189 12.57 -7.64 -18.72
N GLY A 190 13.86 -7.87 -18.99
CA GLY A 190 14.53 -7.45 -20.24
C GLY A 190 14.69 -5.94 -20.40
N ARG A 191 14.82 -5.19 -19.30
CA ARG A 191 15.01 -3.73 -19.29
C ARG A 191 16.35 -3.40 -18.61
N GLU A 192 17.45 -3.54 -19.33
CA GLU A 192 18.79 -3.05 -18.91
C GLU A 192 19.01 -1.59 -19.32
#